data_AF-A0A4U0U4D2-F1
#
_entry.id   AF-A0A4U0U4D2-F1
#
_cell.length_a   1.000
_cell.length_b   1.000
_cell.length_c   1.000
_cell.angle_alpha   90.00
_cell.angle_beta   90.00
_cell.angle_gamma   90.00
#
_symmetry.space_group_name_H-M   'P 1'
#
loop_
_entity.id
_entity.type
_entity.pdbx_description
1 polymer ?
#
loop_
_entity_poly.entity_id
_entity_poly.type
_entity_poly.pdbx_seq_one_letter_code
_entity_poly.pdbx_strand_id
1 'polypeptide(L)'
;MTQCIRLLSDPHSGTALRSPDLFSSPSLPTSDPFSSATLTYTITGSDSYAAPSAFPINRHSWIHIFPEGMTHQHPDRIMRYFKWGVARLILESEPCPDVLPIWIDGPQQVMNYERTWPRFVPRAGKEITVRFGEVVDSEIVWGPLRERWRGLKERARRRRMLESGEELSGTATEVLGELQNDELKYGAEAQQLRIDVTLAVRNEVLKVRRASGLPDEDPKRALAETYREEGGKEAGRVGGRNTDGSATKPGL
;
A
#
# COMPACT_ATOMS: atom_id res chain seq x y z
N MET A 1 -12.63 1.04 6.35
CA MET A 1 -11.37 0.50 6.92
C MET A 1 -11.12 -0.97 6.54
N THR A 2 -12.09 -1.88 6.67
CA THR A 2 -11.89 -3.32 6.33
C THR A 2 -11.47 -3.55 4.88
N GLN A 3 -12.04 -2.81 3.92
CA GLN A 3 -11.65 -2.88 2.51
C GLN A 3 -10.21 -2.40 2.28
N CYS A 4 -9.76 -1.35 2.96
CA CYS A 4 -8.35 -0.92 2.93
C CYS A 4 -7.42 -2.02 3.46
N ILE A 5 -7.80 -2.69 4.55
CA ILE A 5 -7.01 -3.82 5.09
C ILE A 5 -6.93 -4.95 4.05
N ARG A 6 -8.03 -5.28 3.37
CA ARG A 6 -8.03 -6.26 2.27
C ARG A 6 -7.14 -5.84 1.09
N LEU A 7 -7.17 -4.57 0.72
CA LEU A 7 -6.34 -4.02 -0.36
C LEU A 7 -4.86 -3.99 -0.01
N LEU A 8 -4.52 -3.73 1.26
CA LEU A 8 -3.15 -3.77 1.77
C LEU A 8 -2.65 -5.18 2.06
N SER A 9 -3.56 -6.15 2.23
CA SER A 9 -3.21 -7.55 2.44
C SER A 9 -2.74 -8.22 1.14
N ASP A 10 -1.94 -9.28 1.30
CA ASP A 10 -1.37 -10.02 0.18
C ASP A 10 -2.49 -10.66 -0.69
N PRO A 11 -2.64 -10.25 -1.97
CA PRO A 11 -3.67 -10.81 -2.85
C PRO A 11 -3.45 -12.30 -3.18
N HIS A 12 -2.27 -12.83 -2.89
CA HIS A 12 -1.89 -14.21 -3.13
C HIS A 12 -2.16 -15.12 -1.94
N SER A 13 -2.41 -14.54 -0.75
CA SER A 13 -2.73 -15.34 0.43
C SER A 13 -4.13 -15.91 0.31
N GLY A 14 -4.26 -17.24 0.41
CA GLY A 14 -5.54 -17.95 0.48
C GLY A 14 -6.34 -17.64 1.76
N THR A 15 -5.83 -16.78 2.64
CA THR A 15 -6.51 -16.32 3.87
C THR A 15 -7.42 -15.13 3.67
N ALA A 16 -7.71 -14.74 2.42
CA ALA A 16 -8.81 -13.83 2.14
C ALA A 16 -10.08 -14.44 2.77
N LEU A 17 -10.53 -13.83 3.87
CA LEU A 17 -11.72 -14.26 4.62
C LEU A 17 -12.86 -14.40 3.61
N ARG A 18 -13.32 -15.64 3.37
CA ARG A 18 -14.47 -15.92 2.51
C ARG A 18 -15.61 -15.02 2.96
N SER A 19 -16.10 -14.18 2.07
CA SER A 19 -17.34 -13.46 2.28
C SER A 19 -18.47 -14.50 2.29
N PRO A 20 -19.20 -14.72 3.41
CA PRO A 20 -20.36 -15.62 3.38
C PRO A 20 -21.50 -14.96 2.60
N ASP A 21 -22.40 -15.79 2.07
CA ASP A 21 -23.63 -15.35 1.41
C ASP A 21 -24.37 -14.32 2.27
N LEU A 22 -24.72 -13.21 1.62
CA LEU A 22 -25.08 -11.95 2.26
C LEU A 22 -26.45 -12.02 2.96
N PHE A 23 -26.47 -11.96 4.29
CA PHE A 23 -27.65 -11.52 5.03
C PHE A 23 -27.69 -9.99 5.05
N SER A 24 -28.63 -9.40 4.31
CA SER A 24 -28.97 -7.98 4.42
C SER A 24 -29.42 -7.68 5.86
N SER A 25 -28.59 -6.98 6.64
CA SER A 25 -29.04 -6.43 7.93
C SER A 25 -30.00 -5.26 7.67
N PRO A 26 -31.27 -5.32 8.11
CA PRO A 26 -32.29 -4.30 7.82
C PRO A 26 -32.04 -2.95 8.53
N SER A 27 -31.01 -2.83 9.37
CA SER A 27 -30.76 -1.68 10.25
C SER A 27 -29.75 -0.67 9.72
N LEU A 28 -29.10 -0.90 8.58
CA LEU A 28 -28.13 0.04 8.00
C LEU A 28 -28.73 0.76 6.79
N PRO A 29 -28.78 2.11 6.78
CA PRO A 29 -29.31 2.86 5.65
C PRO A 29 -28.46 2.61 4.41
N THR A 30 -29.11 2.13 3.36
CA THR A 30 -28.54 1.72 2.05
C THR A 30 -28.22 2.91 1.14
N SER A 31 -28.41 4.14 1.61
CA SER A 31 -28.56 5.34 0.77
C SER A 31 -27.25 6.04 0.39
N ASP A 32 -26.11 5.38 0.48
CA ASP A 32 -24.83 5.98 0.06
C ASP A 32 -24.34 5.31 -1.24
N PRO A 33 -24.27 6.06 -2.37
CA PRO A 33 -23.82 5.53 -3.66
C PRO A 33 -22.35 5.05 -3.65
N PHE A 34 -21.59 5.36 -2.60
CA PHE A 34 -20.20 4.90 -2.41
C PHE A 34 -20.09 3.69 -1.46
N SER A 35 -21.18 3.27 -0.82
CA SER A 35 -21.20 2.20 0.19
C SER A 35 -21.71 0.85 -0.35
N SER A 36 -21.62 0.59 -1.67
CA SER A 36 -22.01 -0.70 -2.27
C SER A 36 -21.16 -1.89 -1.78
N ALA A 37 -20.16 -1.64 -0.93
CA ALA A 37 -19.22 -2.62 -0.45
C ALA A 37 -19.57 -3.04 0.99
N THR A 38 -19.63 -4.36 1.20
CA THR A 38 -20.00 -5.08 2.43
C THR A 38 -19.61 -4.32 3.71
N LEU A 39 -20.61 -3.87 4.48
CA LEU A 39 -20.44 -3.13 5.74
C LEU A 39 -20.22 -4.05 6.96
N THR A 40 -19.95 -5.33 6.72
CA THR A 40 -19.71 -6.35 7.74
C THR A 40 -18.46 -7.17 7.40
N TYR A 41 -17.85 -7.79 8.41
CA TYR A 41 -16.74 -8.73 8.24
C TYR A 41 -16.86 -9.91 9.21
N THR A 42 -16.24 -11.03 8.84
CA THR A 42 -16.17 -12.26 9.63
C THR A 42 -14.74 -12.48 10.12
N ILE A 43 -14.56 -13.08 11.29
CA ILE A 43 -13.27 -13.52 11.84
C ILE A 43 -13.15 -15.04 11.74
N THR A 44 -14.26 -15.77 11.91
CA THR A 44 -14.30 -17.24 11.97
C THR A 44 -14.95 -17.90 10.76
N GLY A 45 -15.46 -17.12 9.82
CA GLY A 45 -16.23 -17.57 8.64
C GLY A 45 -17.72 -17.78 8.90
N SER A 46 -18.14 -17.87 10.17
CA SER A 46 -19.55 -18.04 10.58
C SER A 46 -20.10 -16.86 11.38
N ASP A 47 -19.24 -15.97 11.88
CA ASP A 47 -19.62 -14.75 12.59
C ASP A 47 -19.75 -13.53 11.65
N SER A 48 -20.47 -12.50 12.10
CA SER A 48 -20.67 -11.26 11.35
C SER A 48 -20.59 -10.07 12.30
N TYR A 49 -19.61 -9.19 12.08
CA TYR A 49 -19.41 -7.95 12.82
C TYR A 49 -19.55 -6.75 11.90
N ALA A 50 -20.13 -5.66 12.39
CA ALA A 50 -20.15 -4.39 11.66
C ALA A 50 -18.71 -3.90 11.42
N ALA A 51 -18.36 -3.67 10.17
CA ALA A 51 -17.10 -3.05 9.81
C ALA A 51 -17.06 -1.62 10.37
N PRO A 52 -15.88 -1.06 10.71
CA PRO A 52 -15.78 0.34 11.12
C PRO A 52 -16.44 1.30 10.12
N SER A 53 -16.41 0.99 8.82
CA SER A 53 -17.06 1.77 7.75
C SER A 53 -18.59 1.71 7.73
N ALA A 54 -19.21 0.80 8.50
CA ALA A 54 -20.67 0.79 8.71
C ALA A 54 -21.14 2.09 9.37
N PHE A 55 -20.29 2.71 10.19
CA PHE A 55 -20.58 3.96 10.88
C PHE A 55 -20.20 5.15 9.99
N PRO A 56 -21.12 6.06 9.66
CA PRO A 56 -20.85 7.23 8.83
C PRO A 56 -19.68 8.09 9.31
N ILE A 57 -19.48 8.21 10.63
CA ILE A 57 -18.38 8.97 11.24
C ILE A 57 -16.98 8.41 10.90
N ASN A 58 -16.90 7.14 10.52
CA ASN A 58 -15.67 6.45 10.15
C ASN A 58 -15.50 6.33 8.63
N ARG A 59 -16.45 6.87 7.84
CA ARG A 59 -16.28 7.09 6.40
C ARG A 59 -15.32 8.27 6.25
N HIS A 60 -14.42 8.22 5.26
CA HIS A 60 -13.32 9.20 5.09
C HIS A 60 -12.17 9.10 6.13
N SER A 61 -11.90 7.90 6.65
CA SER A 61 -10.77 7.64 7.55
C SER A 61 -9.41 7.88 6.88
N TRP A 62 -8.49 8.51 7.61
CA TRP A 62 -7.11 8.75 7.16
C TRP A 62 -6.26 7.51 7.40
N ILE A 63 -5.40 7.18 6.43
CA ILE A 63 -4.48 6.05 6.53
C ILE A 63 -3.07 6.59 6.27
N HIS A 64 -2.18 6.44 7.25
CA HIS A 64 -0.77 6.78 7.10
C HIS A 64 0.03 5.50 6.85
N ILE A 65 0.75 5.45 5.73
CA ILE A 65 1.47 4.25 5.26
C ILE A 65 2.95 4.58 5.18
N PHE A 66 3.79 3.68 5.70
CA PHE A 66 5.23 3.67 5.45
C PHE A 66 5.55 2.63 4.36
N PRO A 67 5.57 3.03 3.07
CA PRO A 67 5.57 2.08 1.97
C PRO A 67 6.87 1.27 1.83
N GLU A 68 7.99 1.70 2.44
CA GLU A 68 9.21 0.88 2.53
C GLU A 68 8.99 -0.43 3.30
N GLY A 69 8.01 -0.44 4.21
CA GLY A 69 7.60 -1.59 5.00
C GLY A 69 8.69 -2.14 5.92
N MET A 70 9.68 -1.30 6.27
CA MET A 70 10.65 -1.46 7.34
C MET A 70 11.21 -0.07 7.68
N THR A 71 11.88 0.07 8.82
CA THR A 71 12.61 1.30 9.12
C THR A 71 14.02 1.20 8.53
N HIS A 72 14.30 2.09 7.57
CA HIS A 72 15.60 2.23 6.91
C HIS A 72 16.26 3.52 7.39
N GLN A 73 17.48 3.43 7.93
CA GLN A 73 18.26 4.60 8.35
C GLN A 73 19.51 4.70 7.47
N HIS A 74 19.48 5.55 6.44
CA HIS A 74 20.65 5.83 5.59
C HIS A 74 21.25 7.20 5.99
N PRO A 75 22.60 7.34 6.09
CA PRO A 75 23.24 8.61 6.44
C PRO A 75 22.84 9.76 5.50
N ASP A 76 22.78 9.48 4.19
CA ASP A 76 22.36 10.44 3.16
C ASP A 76 20.84 10.61 3.02
N ARG A 77 20.05 10.07 3.97
CA ARG A 77 18.57 10.19 3.98
C ARG A 77 17.94 9.67 2.67
N ILE A 78 18.45 8.54 2.20
CA ILE A 78 17.96 7.86 0.99
C ILE A 78 16.79 6.96 1.36
N MET A 79 15.70 7.03 0.60
CA MET A 79 14.58 6.09 0.72
C MET A 79 14.89 4.75 0.05
N ARG A 80 14.39 3.66 0.63
CA ARG A 80 14.36 2.36 -0.04
C ARG A 80 13.30 2.33 -1.16
N TYR A 81 13.25 1.23 -1.89
CA TYR A 81 12.10 0.95 -2.75
C TYR A 81 10.81 0.84 -1.93
N PHE A 82 9.70 1.22 -2.55
CA PHE A 82 8.37 1.08 -1.94
C PHE A 82 7.78 -0.29 -2.27
N LYS A 83 7.13 -0.91 -1.29
CA LYS A 83 6.40 -2.16 -1.49
C LYS A 83 5.12 -1.89 -2.28
N TRP A 84 4.85 -2.80 -3.20
CA TRP A 84 3.78 -2.64 -4.18
C TRP A 84 2.34 -2.74 -3.63
N GLY A 85 2.16 -3.07 -2.34
CA GLY A 85 0.84 -3.09 -1.70
C GLY A 85 0.10 -1.76 -1.75
N VAL A 86 0.81 -0.63 -1.80
CA VAL A 86 0.21 0.72 -1.96
C VAL A 86 -0.49 0.87 -3.32
N ALA A 87 -0.03 0.16 -4.36
CA ALA A 87 -0.62 0.27 -5.69
C ALA A 87 -2.06 -0.24 -5.73
N ARG A 88 -2.39 -1.27 -4.95
CA ARG A 88 -3.76 -1.82 -4.90
C ARG A 88 -4.76 -0.79 -4.37
N LEU A 89 -4.37 0.00 -3.37
CA LEU A 89 -5.21 1.09 -2.86
C LEU A 89 -5.52 2.12 -3.93
N ILE A 90 -4.54 2.48 -4.77
CA ILE A 90 -4.73 3.47 -5.83
C ILE A 90 -5.48 2.89 -7.02
N LEU A 91 -5.26 1.62 -7.38
CA LEU A 91 -5.86 1.01 -8.57
C LEU A 91 -7.29 0.50 -8.33
N GLU A 92 -7.55 -0.09 -7.17
CA GLU A 92 -8.79 -0.84 -6.91
C GLU A 92 -9.84 -0.03 -6.16
N SER A 93 -9.45 0.99 -5.39
CA SER A 93 -10.41 1.81 -4.63
C SER A 93 -11.27 2.66 -5.56
N GLU A 94 -12.56 2.75 -5.28
CA GLU A 94 -13.52 3.62 -5.97
C GLU A 94 -14.32 4.38 -4.91
N PRO A 95 -14.24 5.73 -4.84
CA PRO A 95 -13.41 6.61 -5.67
C PRO A 95 -11.90 6.44 -5.40
N CYS A 96 -11.06 7.00 -6.29
CA CYS A 96 -9.62 7.06 -6.06
C CYS A 96 -9.32 7.83 -4.76
N PRO A 97 -8.46 7.33 -3.86
CA PRO A 97 -8.13 8.04 -2.64
C PRO A 97 -7.26 9.26 -2.93
N ASP A 98 -7.44 10.32 -2.15
CA ASP A 98 -6.50 11.43 -2.10
C ASP A 98 -5.17 10.96 -1.50
N VAL A 99 -4.07 11.25 -2.18
CA VAL A 99 -2.72 10.87 -1.75
C VAL A 99 -1.96 12.14 -1.36
N LEU A 100 -1.52 12.19 -0.10
CA LEU A 100 -0.70 13.28 0.43
C LEU A 100 0.71 12.74 0.75
N PRO A 101 1.75 13.08 -0.03
CA PRO A 101 3.12 12.66 0.24
C PRO A 101 3.68 13.42 1.46
N ILE A 102 4.34 12.68 2.35
CA ILE A 102 4.93 13.21 3.59
C ILE A 102 6.41 12.83 3.62
N TRP A 103 7.26 13.79 3.95
CA TRP A 103 8.68 13.58 4.23
C TRP A 103 8.95 13.80 5.72
N ILE A 104 9.46 12.77 6.40
CA ILE A 104 9.78 12.80 7.83
C ILE A 104 11.28 12.63 8.00
N ASP A 105 11.91 13.56 8.70
CA ASP A 105 13.36 13.58 8.90
C ASP A 105 13.68 13.94 10.35
N GLY A 106 14.77 13.37 10.89
CA GLY A 106 15.21 13.59 12.27
C GLY A 106 15.03 12.42 13.25
N PRO A 107 13.98 11.57 13.17
CA PRO A 107 13.83 10.45 14.10
C PRO A 107 15.06 9.52 14.17
N GLN A 108 15.77 9.33 13.06
CA GLN A 108 17.02 8.56 13.00
C GLN A 108 18.16 9.18 13.82
N GLN A 109 18.12 10.47 14.12
CA GLN A 109 19.11 11.14 14.99
C GLN A 109 18.74 11.00 16.48
N VAL A 110 17.44 10.92 16.79
CA VAL A 110 16.91 10.75 18.16
C VAL A 110 17.08 9.30 18.61
N MET A 111 16.71 8.36 17.75
CA MET A 111 16.67 6.91 17.97
C MET A 111 17.50 6.16 16.91
N ASN A 112 18.79 6.51 16.78
CA ASN A 112 19.71 5.81 15.88
C ASN A 112 19.86 4.33 16.29
N TYR A 113 19.93 3.41 15.32
CA TYR A 113 20.21 2.00 15.56
C TYR A 113 21.57 1.69 16.18
N GLU A 114 22.58 2.51 15.93
CA GLU A 114 23.95 2.36 16.46
C GLU A 114 24.14 2.96 17.85
N ARG A 115 23.04 3.42 18.45
CA ARG A 115 23.08 4.09 19.74
C ARG A 115 23.63 3.17 20.83
N THR A 116 24.57 3.69 21.62
CA THR A 116 25.15 3.05 22.81
C THR A 116 24.26 3.23 24.04
N TRP A 117 24.62 2.55 25.14
CA TRP A 117 23.86 2.60 26.39
C TRP A 117 23.72 4.05 26.92
N PRO A 118 22.54 4.47 27.41
CA PRO A 118 21.29 3.71 27.47
C PRO A 118 20.57 3.69 26.10
N ARG A 119 20.25 2.47 25.65
CA ARG A 119 19.69 2.21 24.31
C ARG A 119 18.19 2.48 24.18
N PHE A 120 17.47 2.78 25.25
CA PHE A 120 16.04 3.07 25.24
C PHE A 120 15.72 4.58 25.32
N VAL A 121 16.69 5.40 25.76
CA VAL A 121 16.47 6.84 26.02
C VAL A 121 16.68 7.66 24.74
N PRO A 122 15.64 8.36 24.23
CA PRO A 122 15.76 9.26 23.07
C PRO A 122 16.82 10.34 23.30
N ARG A 123 17.62 10.64 22.27
CA ARG A 123 18.62 11.70 22.36
C ARG A 123 17.95 13.07 22.24
N ALA A 124 18.10 13.91 23.25
CA ALA A 124 17.56 15.26 23.30
C ALA A 124 18.34 16.23 22.40
N GLY A 125 17.73 17.38 22.07
CA GLY A 125 18.36 18.44 21.28
C GLY A 125 18.55 18.10 19.80
N LYS A 126 17.84 17.08 19.29
CA LYS A 126 17.80 16.73 17.87
C LYS A 126 16.55 17.30 17.22
N GLU A 127 16.69 17.78 16.00
CA GLU A 127 15.59 18.33 15.22
C GLU A 127 14.80 17.20 14.56
N ILE A 128 13.47 17.30 14.61
CA ILE A 128 12.54 16.46 13.86
C ILE A 128 11.74 17.40 12.96
N THR A 129 11.78 17.15 11.66
CA THR A 129 11.02 17.91 10.67
C THR A 129 10.04 17.01 9.94
N VAL A 130 8.79 17.45 9.85
CA VAL A 130 7.75 16.83 9.04
C VAL A 130 7.34 17.81 7.97
N ARG A 131 7.45 17.41 6.70
CA ARG A 131 7.08 18.22 5.54
C ARG A 131 5.97 17.52 4.78
N PHE A 132 4.94 18.28 4.46
CA PHE A 132 3.81 17.82 3.67
C PHE A 132 3.98 18.35 2.25
N GLY A 133 3.82 17.49 1.25
CA GLY A 133 3.69 17.92 -0.13
C GLY A 133 2.28 18.45 -0.43
N GLU A 134 2.01 18.63 -1.71
CA GLU A 134 0.66 18.93 -2.20
C GLU A 134 -0.13 17.63 -2.36
N VAL A 135 -1.46 17.72 -2.27
CA VAL A 135 -2.33 16.59 -2.62
C VAL A 135 -2.10 16.26 -4.08
N VAL A 136 -1.83 14.99 -4.37
CA VAL A 136 -1.52 14.54 -5.73
C VAL A 136 -2.77 14.66 -6.60
N ASP A 137 -2.64 15.28 -7.76
CA ASP A 137 -3.70 15.30 -8.77
C ASP A 137 -3.94 13.87 -9.29
N SER A 138 -5.05 13.29 -8.83
CA SER A 138 -5.38 11.89 -9.11
C SER A 138 -5.64 11.64 -10.59
N GLU A 139 -6.24 12.58 -11.31
CA GLU A 139 -6.58 12.41 -12.72
C GLU A 139 -5.32 12.44 -13.59
N ILE A 140 -4.38 13.33 -13.26
CA ILE A 140 -3.12 13.44 -14.01
C ILE A 140 -2.18 12.28 -13.69
N VAL A 141 -1.97 11.96 -12.41
CA VAL A 141 -0.93 11.00 -12.00
C VAL A 141 -1.45 9.56 -12.02
N TRP A 142 -2.66 9.32 -11.53
CA TRP A 142 -3.23 7.97 -11.43
C TRP A 142 -4.14 7.62 -12.59
N GLY A 143 -4.75 8.60 -13.27
CA GLY A 143 -5.72 8.40 -14.35
C GLY A 143 -5.27 7.39 -15.42
N PRO A 144 -4.11 7.59 -16.07
CA PRO A 144 -3.61 6.65 -17.07
C PRO A 144 -3.37 5.24 -16.51
N LEU A 145 -2.88 5.13 -15.27
CA LEU A 145 -2.59 3.86 -14.61
C LEU A 145 -3.89 3.11 -14.25
N ARG A 146 -4.89 3.84 -13.75
CA ARG A 146 -6.23 3.32 -13.44
C ARG A 146 -6.97 2.91 -14.72
N GLU A 147 -6.80 3.63 -15.82
CA GLU A 147 -7.36 3.24 -17.11
C GLU A 147 -6.79 1.91 -17.61
N ARG A 148 -5.47 1.72 -17.54
CA ARG A 148 -4.84 0.42 -17.85
C ARG A 148 -5.39 -0.70 -16.96
N TRP A 149 -5.59 -0.44 -15.67
CA TRP A 149 -6.20 -1.41 -14.75
C TRP A 149 -7.63 -1.76 -15.12
N ARG A 150 -8.46 -0.76 -15.46
CA ARG A 150 -9.84 -1.00 -15.94
C ARG A 150 -9.84 -1.86 -17.20
N GLY A 151 -8.96 -1.57 -18.16
CA GLY A 151 -8.80 -2.38 -19.36
C GLY A 151 -8.39 -3.83 -19.06
N LEU A 152 -7.47 -4.04 -18.10
CA LEU A 152 -7.10 -5.37 -17.61
C LEU A 152 -8.30 -6.13 -17.03
N LYS A 153 -9.08 -5.48 -16.14
CA LYS A 153 -10.27 -6.08 -15.54
C LYS A 153 -11.32 -6.45 -16.59
N GLU A 154 -11.54 -5.58 -17.57
CA GLU A 154 -12.51 -5.82 -18.64
C GLU A 154 -12.09 -6.99 -19.54
N ARG A 155 -10.80 -7.08 -19.91
CA ARG A 155 -10.27 -8.23 -20.67
C ARG A 155 -10.42 -9.53 -19.90
N ALA A 156 -10.08 -9.53 -18.61
CA ALA A 156 -10.25 -10.68 -17.72
C ALA A 156 -11.72 -11.10 -17.60
N ARG A 157 -12.65 -10.14 -17.51
CA ARG A 157 -14.10 -10.38 -17.48
C ARG A 157 -14.60 -10.97 -18.80
N ARG A 158 -14.19 -10.42 -19.94
CA ARG A 158 -14.56 -10.91 -21.28
C ARG A 158 -14.07 -12.34 -21.52
N ARG A 159 -12.82 -12.64 -21.14
CA ARG A 159 -12.27 -13.99 -21.27
C ARG A 159 -13.05 -15.00 -20.44
N ARG A 160 -13.37 -14.67 -19.19
CA ARG A 160 -14.23 -15.51 -18.35
C ARG A 160 -15.58 -15.79 -18.99
N MET A 161 -16.25 -14.76 -19.50
CA MET A 161 -17.55 -14.92 -20.19
C MET A 161 -17.45 -15.88 -21.38
N LEU A 162 -16.38 -15.80 -22.17
CA LEU A 162 -16.14 -16.69 -23.31
C LEU A 162 -15.86 -18.14 -22.87
N GLU A 163 -15.18 -18.33 -21.75
CA GLU A 163 -14.80 -19.65 -21.22
C GLU A 163 -15.95 -20.35 -20.46
N SER A 164 -16.77 -19.59 -19.72
CA SER A 164 -17.82 -20.15 -18.86
C SER A 164 -19.20 -20.25 -19.54
N GLY A 165 -19.42 -19.58 -20.67
CA GLY A 165 -20.67 -19.67 -21.45
C GLY A 165 -21.94 -19.12 -20.77
N GLU A 166 -21.85 -18.67 -19.52
CA GLU A 166 -22.95 -18.02 -18.79
C GLU A 166 -23.02 -16.52 -19.12
N GLU A 167 -24.16 -16.08 -19.67
CA GLU A 167 -24.56 -14.69 -19.56
C GLU A 167 -24.72 -14.36 -18.08
N LEU A 168 -23.86 -13.49 -17.55
CA LEU A 168 -23.95 -12.94 -16.20
C LEU A 168 -25.20 -12.03 -16.09
N SER A 169 -26.37 -12.65 -16.10
CA SER A 169 -27.60 -12.10 -15.57
C SER A 169 -27.45 -12.06 -14.05
N GLY A 170 -26.94 -10.93 -13.55
CA GLY A 170 -26.76 -10.68 -12.13
C GLY A 170 -25.30 -10.48 -11.80
N THR A 171 -25.00 -9.30 -11.27
CA THR A 171 -23.83 -8.97 -10.46
C THR A 171 -23.29 -10.18 -9.70
N ALA A 172 -22.33 -10.90 -10.27
CA ALA A 172 -21.33 -11.57 -9.44
C ALA A 172 -20.66 -10.42 -8.68
N THR A 173 -21.08 -10.24 -7.43
CA THR A 173 -20.69 -9.12 -6.57
C THR A 173 -19.17 -9.09 -6.52
N GLU A 174 -18.53 -8.23 -7.33
CA GLU A 174 -17.09 -8.00 -7.29
C GLU A 174 -16.79 -7.44 -5.90
N VAL A 175 -16.38 -8.31 -4.98
CA VAL A 175 -16.05 -7.90 -3.62
C VAL A 175 -14.77 -7.09 -3.68
N LEU A 176 -14.84 -5.82 -3.28
CA LEU A 176 -13.69 -4.92 -3.30
C LEU A 176 -12.50 -5.53 -2.53
N GLY A 177 -11.36 -5.61 -3.21
CA GLY A 177 -10.12 -6.16 -2.70
C GLY A 177 -9.96 -7.67 -2.85
N GLU A 178 -10.98 -8.39 -3.33
CA GLU A 178 -10.87 -9.80 -3.69
C GLU A 178 -10.62 -9.94 -5.20
N LEU A 179 -9.37 -10.28 -5.56
CA LEU A 179 -9.07 -10.71 -6.92
C LEU A 179 -9.38 -12.20 -7.00
N GLN A 180 -10.23 -12.60 -7.94
CA GLN A 180 -10.51 -14.02 -8.18
C GLN A 180 -9.78 -14.54 -9.43
N ASN A 181 -9.19 -13.66 -10.24
CA ASN A 181 -8.59 -13.98 -11.52
C ASN A 181 -7.06 -14.03 -11.40
N ASP A 182 -6.45 -15.14 -11.84
CA ASP A 182 -5.00 -15.35 -11.76
C ASP A 182 -4.20 -14.41 -12.68
N GLU A 183 -4.75 -13.96 -13.81
CA GLU A 183 -4.13 -12.93 -14.64
C GLU A 183 -4.08 -11.58 -13.92
N LEU A 184 -5.14 -11.23 -13.16
CA LEU A 184 -5.14 -10.02 -12.35
C LEU A 184 -4.24 -10.15 -11.10
N LYS A 185 -4.04 -11.36 -10.57
CA LYS A 185 -3.14 -11.59 -9.43
C LYS A 185 -1.69 -11.66 -9.84
N TYR A 186 -1.36 -12.55 -10.76
CA TYR A 186 -0.01 -12.99 -11.09
C TYR A 186 0.43 -12.62 -12.50
N GLY A 187 -0.46 -12.08 -13.34
CA GLY A 187 -0.12 -11.70 -14.71
C GLY A 187 0.97 -10.62 -14.74
N ALA A 188 1.92 -10.78 -15.67
CA ALA A 188 3.06 -9.87 -15.80
C ALA A 188 2.63 -8.41 -16.01
N GLU A 189 1.57 -8.18 -16.79
CA GLU A 189 1.03 -6.83 -17.02
C GLU A 189 0.45 -6.21 -15.74
N ALA A 190 -0.25 -7.00 -14.92
CA ALA A 190 -0.79 -6.55 -13.63
C ALA A 190 0.32 -6.26 -12.62
N GLN A 191 1.36 -7.11 -12.57
CA GLN A 191 2.53 -6.89 -11.72
C GLN A 191 3.31 -5.64 -12.13
N GLN A 192 3.57 -5.46 -13.42
CA GLN A 192 4.25 -4.28 -13.94
C GLN A 192 3.46 -3.00 -13.65
N LEU A 193 2.14 -3.03 -13.84
CA LEU A 193 1.28 -1.90 -13.50
C LEU A 193 1.37 -1.52 -12.02
N ARG A 194 1.44 -2.49 -11.11
CA ARG A 194 1.63 -2.22 -9.67
C ARG A 194 3.01 -1.62 -9.38
N ILE A 195 4.05 -2.08 -10.07
CA ILE A 195 5.39 -1.50 -9.98
C ILE A 195 5.35 -0.03 -10.42
N ASP A 196 4.75 0.26 -11.59
CA ASP A 196 4.64 1.61 -12.14
C ASP A 196 3.93 2.57 -11.18
N VAL A 197 2.78 2.14 -10.62
CA VAL A 197 2.04 2.94 -9.62
C VAL A 197 2.89 3.19 -8.38
N THR A 198 3.59 2.17 -7.90
CA THR A 198 4.44 2.29 -6.71
C THR A 198 5.61 3.24 -6.93
N LEU A 199 6.22 3.20 -8.11
CA LEU A 199 7.26 4.14 -8.52
C LEU A 199 6.72 5.57 -8.61
N ALA A 200 5.52 5.74 -9.17
CA ALA A 200 4.87 7.05 -9.22
C ALA A 200 4.60 7.61 -7.81
N VAL A 201 4.10 6.80 -6.88
CA VAL A 201 3.96 7.18 -5.46
C VAL A 201 5.30 7.59 -4.85
N ARG A 202 6.37 6.82 -5.09
CA ARG A 202 7.72 7.16 -4.62
C ARG A 202 8.21 8.50 -5.19
N ASN A 203 7.93 8.77 -6.46
CA ASN A 203 8.31 10.01 -7.12
C ASN A 203 7.60 11.24 -6.52
N GLU A 204 6.35 11.09 -6.08
CA GLU A 204 5.64 12.15 -5.35
C GLU A 204 6.32 12.47 -4.01
N VAL A 205 6.80 11.45 -3.29
CA VAL A 205 7.60 11.67 -2.06
C VAL A 205 8.96 12.29 -2.38
N LEU A 206 9.61 11.92 -3.48
CA LEU A 206 10.85 12.55 -3.93
C LEU A 206 10.69 14.04 -4.27
N LYS A 207 9.51 14.49 -4.71
CA LYS A 207 9.24 15.94 -4.88
C LYS A 207 9.34 16.67 -3.54
N VAL A 208 8.73 16.12 -2.48
CA VAL A 208 8.82 16.69 -1.12
C VAL A 208 10.26 16.67 -0.61
N ARG A 209 10.98 15.58 -0.87
CA ARG A 209 12.41 15.45 -0.54
C ARG A 209 13.25 16.54 -1.20
N ARG A 210 13.08 16.78 -2.50
CA ARG A 210 13.77 17.86 -3.23
C ARG A 210 13.42 19.24 -2.68
N ALA A 211 12.14 19.49 -2.40
CA ALA A 211 11.69 20.73 -1.77
C ALA A 211 12.28 20.94 -0.36
N SER A 212 12.76 19.85 0.27
CA SER A 212 13.47 19.89 1.56
C SER A 212 14.96 20.25 1.43
N GLY A 213 15.47 20.48 0.21
CA GLY A 213 16.87 20.81 -0.06
C GLY A 213 17.81 19.60 -0.16
N LEU A 214 17.28 18.38 -0.25
CA LEU A 214 18.07 17.16 -0.37
C LEU A 214 18.34 16.82 -1.86
N PRO A 215 19.56 16.35 -2.21
CA PRO A 215 19.97 16.10 -3.59
C PRO A 215 19.36 14.82 -4.15
N ASP A 216 19.05 14.75 -5.43
CA ASP A 216 18.41 13.57 -6.03
C ASP A 216 19.13 12.25 -5.71
N GLU A 217 18.33 11.21 -5.51
CA GLU A 217 18.82 9.86 -5.23
C GLU A 217 19.18 9.14 -6.54
N ASP A 218 20.12 8.19 -6.48
CA ASP A 218 20.35 7.27 -7.60
C ASP A 218 19.05 6.52 -7.92
N PRO A 219 18.55 6.55 -9.17
CA PRO A 219 17.33 5.85 -9.57
C PRO A 219 17.32 4.36 -9.21
N LYS A 220 18.48 3.70 -9.10
CA LYS A 220 18.58 2.31 -8.66
C LYS A 220 18.02 2.10 -7.25
N ARG A 221 18.05 3.11 -6.39
CA ARG A 221 17.48 3.05 -5.03
C ARG A 221 15.97 2.85 -5.00
N ALA A 222 15.28 3.06 -6.12
CA ALA A 222 13.87 2.75 -6.27
C ALA A 222 13.58 1.27 -6.58
N LEU A 223 14.62 0.48 -6.90
CA LEU A 223 14.47 -0.92 -7.35
C LEU A 223 14.66 -1.90 -6.19
N ALA A 224 13.85 -2.96 -6.17
CA ALA A 224 13.95 -3.99 -5.13
C ALA A 224 15.23 -4.81 -5.26
N GLU A 225 15.69 -5.01 -6.50
CA GLU A 225 16.88 -5.75 -6.87
C GLU A 225 18.14 -5.18 -6.20
N THR A 226 18.20 -3.86 -6.05
CA THR A 226 19.33 -3.15 -5.40
C THR A 226 19.53 -3.56 -3.95
N TYR A 227 18.48 -4.04 -3.28
CA TYR A 227 18.51 -4.40 -1.85
C TYR A 227 18.36 -5.91 -1.61
N ARG A 228 18.47 -6.74 -2.65
CA ARG A 228 18.25 -8.18 -2.57
C ARG A 228 19.29 -8.88 -1.68
N GLU A 229 20.52 -8.38 -1.67
CA GLU A 229 21.64 -8.96 -0.91
C GLU A 229 21.58 -8.60 0.59
N GLU A 230 20.89 -7.52 0.97
CA GLU A 230 20.76 -7.07 2.36
C GLU A 230 19.76 -7.89 3.19
N GLY A 231 19.01 -8.81 2.55
CA GLY A 231 17.99 -9.64 3.19
C GLY A 231 18.51 -10.87 3.94
N GLY A 232 19.82 -11.17 3.86
CA GLY A 232 20.44 -12.29 4.59
C GLY A 232 20.65 -11.97 6.07
N LYS A 233 20.44 -12.95 6.96
CA LYS A 233 20.62 -12.77 8.42
C LYS A 233 22.02 -12.29 8.83
N GLU A 234 23.04 -12.48 7.99
CA GLU A 234 24.43 -12.03 8.23
C GLU A 234 25.19 -11.56 6.97
N ALA A 235 24.64 -11.72 5.75
CA ALA A 235 25.37 -11.37 4.54
C ALA A 235 25.38 -9.86 4.33
N GLY A 236 26.57 -9.23 4.35
CA GLY A 236 26.78 -7.84 3.96
C GLY A 236 26.80 -6.82 5.09
N ARG A 237 26.76 -7.23 6.37
CA ARG A 237 26.83 -6.29 7.50
C ARG A 237 28.26 -6.06 7.99
N VAL A 238 28.79 -4.86 7.80
CA VAL A 238 30.05 -4.41 8.43
C VAL A 238 29.71 -3.50 9.60
N GLY A 239 30.01 -3.93 10.83
CA GLY A 239 29.74 -3.14 12.03
C GLY A 239 28.24 -2.87 12.32
N GLY A 240 27.33 -3.65 11.73
CA GLY A 240 25.88 -3.47 11.87
C GLY A 240 25.21 -2.64 10.77
N ARG A 241 25.97 -2.12 9.80
CA ARG A 241 25.47 -1.44 8.58
C ARG A 241 25.52 -2.35 7.37
N ASN A 242 24.60 -2.17 6.44
CA ASN A 242 24.64 -2.72 5.09
C ASN A 242 25.85 -2.16 4.30
N THR A 243 26.15 -2.77 3.15
CA THR A 243 27.27 -2.36 2.27
C THR A 243 27.15 -0.92 1.77
N ASP A 244 25.93 -0.40 1.68
CA ASP A 244 25.63 0.97 1.31
C ASP A 244 25.70 1.97 2.47
N GLY A 245 26.06 1.52 3.68
CA GLY A 245 26.14 2.33 4.88
C GLY A 245 24.81 2.53 5.60
N SER A 246 23.71 1.99 5.09
CA SER A 246 22.42 2.04 5.78
C SER A 246 22.32 1.05 6.93
N ALA A 247 21.49 1.37 7.92
CA ALA A 247 21.12 0.47 8.98
C ALA A 247 19.66 0.02 8.81
N THR A 248 19.45 -1.28 8.71
CA THR A 248 18.13 -1.92 8.74
C THR A 248 18.05 -2.85 9.94
N LYS A 249 16.87 -2.95 10.55
CA LYS A 249 16.57 -4.03 11.50
C LYS A 249 15.60 -5.00 10.81
N PRO A 250 15.85 -6.33 10.85
CA PRO A 250 14.81 -7.27 10.44
C PRO A 250 13.55 -6.98 11.26
N GLY A 251 12.41 -6.93 10.59
CA GLY A 251 11.12 -6.75 11.24
C GLY A 251 10.88 -7.85 12.27
N LEU A 252 10.10 -7.51 13.31
CA LEU A 252 9.43 -8.50 14.15
C LEU A 252 8.62 -9.48 13.29
#